data_AF-A0A242DHT0-F1
#
_entry.id   AF-A0A242DHT0-F1
#
_cell.length_a   1.000
_cell.length_b   1.000
_cell.length_c   1.000
_cell.angle_alpha   90.00
_cell.angle_beta   90.00
_cell.angle_gamma   90.00
#
_symmetry.space_group_name_H-M   'P 1'
#
loop_
_entity.id
_entity.type
_entity.pdbx_description
1 polymer ?
#
loop_
_entity_poly.entity_id
_entity_poly.type
_entity_poly.pdbx_seq_one_letter_code
_entity_poly.pdbx_strand_id
1 'polypeptide(L)'
;MLDYSDEPVNDYFLIGMKSFYASFECIERNLEPLTIVLVIMSWIILDQVLLWQFQQLPKANMESRMLAGQVTYLKDIILLGSTFPLYLYKISYIDKVIFINPFLIL
;
A
#
# COMPACT_ATOMS: atom_id res chain seq x y z
N MET A 1 -2.09 14.45 -39.37
CA MET A 1 -3.14 13.90 -38.49
C MET A 1 -2.83 12.43 -38.33
N LEU A 2 -2.77 11.91 -37.10
CA LEU A 2 -2.52 10.48 -36.88
C LEU A 2 -3.80 9.71 -37.17
N ASP A 3 -3.68 8.63 -37.95
CA ASP A 3 -4.78 7.74 -38.30
C ASP A 3 -4.85 6.61 -37.26
N TYR A 4 -6.03 6.47 -36.65
CA TYR A 4 -6.32 5.53 -35.57
C TYR A 4 -7.37 4.49 -36.01
N SER A 5 -7.64 4.37 -37.31
CA SER A 5 -8.69 3.49 -37.84
C SER A 5 -8.48 2.00 -37.53
N ASP A 6 -7.22 1.59 -37.35
CA ASP A 6 -6.82 0.22 -36.99
C ASP A 6 -6.44 0.07 -35.51
N GLU A 7 -6.63 1.11 -34.70
CA GLU A 7 -6.23 1.06 -33.30
C GLU A 7 -7.23 0.19 -32.50
N PRO A 8 -6.75 -0.81 -31.75
CA PRO A 8 -7.64 -1.74 -31.06
C PRO A 8 -8.38 -1.03 -29.91
N VAL A 9 -9.71 -1.07 -29.98
CA VAL A 9 -10.58 -0.58 -28.90
C VAL A 9 -10.65 -1.63 -27.80
N ASN A 10 -10.08 -1.31 -26.64
CA ASN A 10 -10.04 -2.20 -25.47
C ASN A 10 -10.50 -1.46 -24.21
N ASP A 11 -11.06 -2.21 -23.26
CA ASP A 11 -11.31 -1.74 -21.91
C ASP A 11 -10.07 -1.96 -21.02
N TYR A 12 -9.66 -0.92 -20.30
CA TYR A 12 -8.51 -0.98 -19.41
C TYR A 12 -8.95 -0.81 -17.96
N PHE A 13 -8.72 -1.85 -17.15
CA PHE A 13 -8.95 -1.81 -15.71
C PHE A 13 -7.64 -1.53 -14.98
N LEU A 14 -7.60 -0.45 -14.19
CA LEU A 14 -6.47 -0.11 -13.33
C LEU A 14 -6.83 -0.45 -11.88
N ILE A 15 -6.23 -1.51 -11.35
CA ILE A 15 -6.46 -1.96 -9.98
C ILE A 15 -5.30 -1.47 -9.11
N GLY A 16 -5.58 -0.49 -8.25
CA GLY A 16 -4.66 0.02 -7.25
C GLY A 16 -5.07 -0.42 -5.85
N MET A 17 -4.16 -1.07 -5.11
CA MET A 17 -4.41 -1.41 -3.71
C MET A 17 -4.06 -0.24 -2.80
N LYS A 18 -5.07 0.28 -2.11
CA LYS A 18 -4.91 1.38 -1.17
C LYS A 18 -4.15 0.91 0.07
N SER A 19 -3.10 1.64 0.46
CA SER A 19 -2.33 1.38 1.69
C SER A 19 -1.88 -0.10 1.86
N PHE A 20 -1.48 -0.76 0.77
CA PHE A 20 -1.12 -2.18 0.67
C PHE A 20 -0.34 -2.77 1.86
N TYR A 21 0.89 -2.30 2.11
CA TYR A 21 1.78 -2.78 3.16
C TYR A 21 1.18 -2.57 4.56
N ALA A 22 0.61 -1.38 4.80
CA ALA A 22 0.00 -1.06 6.08
C ALA A 22 -1.25 -1.93 6.35
N SER A 23 -2.10 -2.12 5.34
CA SER A 23 -3.29 -2.98 5.47
C SER A 23 -2.92 -4.42 5.76
N PHE A 24 -1.85 -4.94 5.14
CA PHE A 24 -1.38 -6.29 5.43
C PHE A 24 -0.84 -6.44 6.84
N GLU A 25 0.04 -5.54 7.27
CA GLU A 25 0.60 -5.59 8.62
C GLU A 25 -0.47 -5.40 9.70
N CYS A 26 -1.54 -4.63 9.43
CA CYS A 26 -2.70 -4.58 10.32
C CYS A 26 -3.33 -5.96 10.51
N ILE A 27 -3.66 -6.64 9.41
CA ILE A 27 -4.33 -7.96 9.43
C ILE A 27 -3.46 -9.02 10.10
N GLU A 28 -2.18 -9.12 9.72
CA GLU A 28 -1.25 -10.12 10.29
C GLU A 28 -1.05 -9.95 11.80
N ARG A 29 -1.33 -8.74 12.34
CA ARG A 29 -1.19 -8.41 13.76
C ARG A 29 -2.53 -8.33 14.49
N ASN A 30 -3.63 -8.71 13.85
CA ASN A 30 -5.00 -8.59 14.39
C ASN A 30 -5.34 -7.15 14.82
N LEU A 31 -4.90 -6.16 14.05
CA LEU A 31 -5.22 -4.75 14.26
C LEU A 31 -6.32 -4.31 13.29
N GLU A 32 -7.25 -3.48 13.78
CA GLU A 32 -8.35 -2.94 12.97
C GLU A 32 -7.87 -1.78 12.06
N PRO A 33 -7.78 -1.98 10.74
CA PRO A 33 -7.15 -1.03 9.82
C PRO A 33 -7.92 0.30 9.68
N LEU A 34 -9.16 0.37 10.16
CA LEU A 34 -9.98 1.59 10.11
C LEU A 34 -9.93 2.41 11.41
N THR A 35 -9.28 1.91 12.46
CA THR A 35 -9.22 2.59 13.75
C THR A 35 -7.80 2.97 14.17
N ILE A 36 -6.78 2.40 13.52
CA ILE A 36 -5.38 2.62 13.89
C ILE A 36 -4.59 3.41 12.83
N VAL A 37 -3.66 4.25 13.29
CA VAL A 37 -2.65 4.89 12.43
C VAL A 37 -1.40 4.01 12.41
N LEU A 38 -1.29 3.14 11.41
CA LEU A 38 -0.10 2.31 11.20
C LEU A 38 0.80 2.93 10.14
N VAL A 39 2.11 2.98 10.40
CA VAL A 39 3.11 3.43 9.44
C VAL A 39 4.20 2.38 9.25
N ILE A 40 4.39 1.99 8.00
CA ILE A 40 5.44 1.07 7.57
C ILE A 40 6.67 1.86 7.16
N MET A 41 7.81 1.42 7.63
CA MET A 41 9.09 2.08 7.48
C MET A 41 10.12 1.18 6.80
N SER A 42 11.09 1.76 6.11
CA SER A 42 12.31 1.03 5.75
C SER A 42 13.15 0.78 6.99
N TRP A 43 14.04 -0.20 6.89
CA TRP A 43 15.05 -0.48 7.91
C TRP A 43 15.79 0.79 8.36
N ILE A 44 16.02 0.87 9.68
CA ILE A 44 16.75 1.93 10.36
C ILE A 44 18.22 1.84 9.97
N ILE A 45 18.73 2.87 9.30
CA ILE A 45 20.14 3.23 9.34
C ILE A 45 20.17 4.73 9.66
N LEU A 46 20.64 5.08 10.86
CA LEU A 46 21.05 6.43 11.28
C LEU A 46 20.04 7.55 10.95
N ASP A 47 19.04 7.74 11.83
CA ASP A 47 18.17 8.93 11.95
C ASP A 47 17.37 9.41 10.73
N GLN A 48 17.43 8.72 9.59
CA GLN A 48 16.66 9.04 8.39
C GLN A 48 15.84 7.84 7.92
N VAL A 49 14.72 7.62 8.60
CA VAL A 49 13.80 6.54 8.22
C VAL A 49 12.71 7.11 7.33
N LEU A 50 12.65 6.63 6.10
CA LEU A 50 11.57 6.94 5.17
C LEU A 50 10.31 6.14 5.53
N LEU A 51 9.18 6.83 5.58
CA LEU A 51 7.87 6.22 5.66
C LEU A 51 7.51 5.67 4.28
N TRP A 52 7.24 4.38 4.18
CA TRP A 52 6.85 3.76 2.91
C TRP A 52 5.37 3.91 2.66
N GLN A 53 4.58 3.63 3.69
CA GLN A 53 3.15 3.68 3.59
C GLN A 53 2.51 3.86 4.95
N PHE A 54 1.36 4.52 4.96
CA PHE A 54 0.56 4.71 6.15
C PHE A 54 -0.86 4.22 5.91
N GLN A 55 -1.52 3.82 6.98
CA GLN A 55 -2.94 3.54 6.95
C GLN A 55 -3.70 4.88 6.92
N GLN A 56 -4.53 5.08 5.89
CA GLN A 56 -5.26 6.35 5.73
C GLN A 56 -6.35 6.46 6.80
N LEU A 57 -6.11 7.34 7.76
CA LEU A 57 -7.15 7.93 8.59
C LEU A 57 -7.36 9.40 8.17
N PRO A 58 -8.60 9.89 8.11
CA PRO A 58 -8.94 11.23 7.60
C PRO A 58 -8.33 12.41 8.41
N LYS A 59 -7.57 12.14 9.46
CA LYS A 59 -7.05 13.14 10.41
C LYS A 59 -5.54 13.41 10.30
N ALA A 60 -4.79 12.68 9.48
CA ALA A 60 -3.35 12.83 9.39
C ALA A 60 -2.96 13.30 7.97
N ASN A 61 -2.46 14.54 7.86
CA ASN A 61 -1.78 15.05 6.66
C ASN A 61 -0.41 14.37 6.51
N MET A 62 -0.41 13.04 6.34
CA MET A 62 0.76 12.25 6.07
C MET A 62 0.85 11.95 4.59
N GLU A 63 2.07 11.91 4.09
CA GLU A 63 2.38 11.45 2.74
C GLU A 63 3.42 10.34 2.80
N SER A 64 3.40 9.46 1.80
CA SER A 64 4.47 8.50 1.61
C SER A 64 5.79 9.24 1.38
N ARG A 65 6.89 8.68 1.86
CA ARG A 65 8.27 9.22 1.84
C ARG A 65 8.56 10.38 2.80
N MET A 66 7.67 10.68 3.73
CA MET A 66 8.03 11.53 4.88
C MET A 66 9.13 10.87 5.72
N LEU A 67 9.83 11.66 6.53
CA LEU A 67 10.75 11.16 7.54
C LEU A 67 9.99 10.80 8.82
N ALA A 68 10.45 9.78 9.53
CA ALA A 68 9.91 9.40 10.84
C ALA A 68 9.79 10.57 11.83
N GLY A 69 10.82 11.40 11.91
CA GLY A 69 10.84 12.57 12.79
C GLY A 69 9.76 13.60 12.45
N GLN A 70 9.20 13.57 11.24
CA GLN A 70 8.09 14.43 10.83
C GLN A 70 6.72 13.88 11.24
N VAL A 71 6.63 12.67 11.81
CA VAL A 71 5.35 12.06 12.22
C VAL A 71 5.31 11.61 13.68
N THR A 72 6.44 11.71 14.39
CA THR A 72 6.56 11.35 15.82
C THR A 72 5.73 12.24 16.76
N TYR A 73 5.18 13.36 16.28
CA TYR A 73 4.31 14.23 17.08
C TYR A 73 2.91 13.62 17.33
N LEU A 74 2.56 12.53 16.65
CA LEU A 74 1.28 11.86 16.83
C LEU A 74 1.38 10.80 17.93
N LYS A 75 0.56 10.98 18.97
CA LYS A 75 0.61 10.14 20.18
C LYS A 75 0.20 8.68 19.98
N ASP A 76 -0.47 8.35 18.88
CA ASP A 76 -1.08 7.04 18.65
C ASP A 76 -0.60 6.36 17.35
N ILE A 77 0.64 6.66 16.93
CA ILE A 77 1.24 6.09 15.72
C ILE A 77 1.99 4.81 16.05
N ILE A 78 1.71 3.74 15.29
CA ILE A 78 2.48 2.50 15.37
C ILE A 78 3.49 2.52 14.21
N LEU A 79 4.77 2.42 14.57
CA LEU A 79 5.88 2.35 13.61
C LEU A 79 6.34 0.91 13.46
N LEU A 80 6.35 0.39 12.23
CA LEU A 80 6.77 -0.98 11.94
C LEU A 80 7.82 -1.04 10.84
N GLY A 81 8.77 -1.96 11.00
CA GLY A 81 9.62 -2.41 9.91
C GLY A 81 8.83 -3.21 8.87
N SER A 82 9.32 -3.22 7.64
CA SER A 82 8.68 -3.91 6.52
C SER A 82 9.01 -5.41 6.48
N THR A 83 7.98 -6.25 6.30
CA THR A 83 8.13 -7.70 6.05
C THR A 83 8.07 -8.04 4.55
N PHE A 84 9.08 -7.59 3.79
CA PHE A 84 9.15 -7.74 2.34
C PHE A 84 8.85 -9.15 1.77
N PRO A 85 9.38 -10.26 2.34
CA PRO A 85 9.12 -11.59 1.80
C PRO A 85 7.63 -11.97 1.82
N LEU A 86 6.88 -11.55 2.85
CA LEU A 86 5.46 -11.85 2.98
C LEU A 86 4.64 -11.10 1.91
N TYR A 87 5.03 -9.87 1.62
CA TYR A 87 4.37 -9.04 0.60
C TYR A 87 4.49 -9.66 -0.80
N LEU A 88 5.67 -10.16 -1.16
CA LEU A 88 5.91 -10.81 -2.45
C LEU A 88 5.02 -12.05 -2.64
N TYR A 89 4.88 -12.86 -1.58
CA TYR A 89 4.01 -14.02 -1.60
C TYR A 89 2.55 -13.64 -1.88
N LYS A 90 2.03 -12.58 -1.24
CA LYS A 90 0.65 -12.16 -1.43
C LYS A 90 0.40 -11.45 -2.75
N ILE A 91 1.36 -10.71 -3.30
CA ILE A 91 1.28 -10.18 -4.67
C ILE A 91 1.10 -11.33 -5.66
N SER A 92 1.91 -12.39 -5.53
CA SER A 92 1.77 -13.57 -6.40
C SER A 92 0.38 -14.23 -6.32
N TYR A 93 -0.27 -14.19 -5.16
CA TYR A 93 -1.65 -14.67 -5.02
C TYR A 93 -2.66 -13.75 -5.72
N ILE A 94 -2.50 -12.44 -5.57
CA ILE A 94 -3.39 -11.44 -6.18
C ILE A 94 -3.29 -11.48 -7.71
N ASP A 95 -2.08 -11.59 -8.24
CA ASP A 95 -1.85 -11.78 -9.68
C ASP A 95 -2.60 -13.03 -10.18
N LYS A 96 -2.53 -14.14 -9.45
CA LYS A 96 -3.30 -15.34 -9.80
C LYS A 96 -4.80 -15.09 -9.81
N VAL A 97 -5.36 -14.34 -8.86
CA VAL A 97 -6.80 -14.06 -8.82
C VAL A 97 -7.21 -13.16 -9.99
N ILE A 98 -6.45 -12.10 -10.27
CA ILE A 98 -6.77 -11.12 -11.32
C ILE A 98 -6.62 -11.75 -12.72
N PHE A 99 -5.55 -12.51 -12.96
CA PHE A 99 -5.22 -12.98 -14.31
C PHE A 99 -5.79 -14.37 -14.66
N ILE A 100 -6.21 -15.19 -13.66
CA ILE A 100 -6.73 -16.55 -13.93
C ILE A 100 -8.27 -16.55 -14.03
N ASN A 101 -8.97 -15.57 -13.44
CA ASN A 101 -10.43 -15.53 -13.49
C ASN A 101 -10.98 -14.17 -13.95
N PRO A 102 -11.01 -13.91 -15.27
CA PRO A 102 -11.49 -12.63 -15.81
C PRO A 102 -12.97 -12.34 -15.53
N PHE A 103 -13.75 -13.33 -15.06
CA PHE A 103 -15.17 -13.16 -14.71
C PHE A 103 -15.41 -12.69 -13.28
N LEU A 104 -14.39 -12.65 -12.42
CA LEU A 104 -14.55 -12.27 -11.00
C LEU A 104 -14.57 -10.75 -10.77
N ILE A 105 -14.37 -9.95 -11.83
CA ILE A 105 -14.26 -8.49 -11.81
C ILE A 105 -15.55 -7.83 -12.38
N LEU A 106 -16.56 -8.63 -12.75
CA LEU A 106 -17.86 -8.17 -13.28
C LEU A 106 -19.01 -8.41 -12.29
#